data_AF-X1PNR7-F1
#
_entry.id   AF-X1PNR7-F1
#
_cell.length_a   1.000
_cell.length_b   1.000
_cell.length_c   1.000
_cell.angle_alpha   90.00
_cell.angle_beta   90.00
_cell.angle_gamma   90.00
#
_symmetry.space_group_name_H-M   'P 1'
#
loop_
_entity.id
_entity.type
_entity.pdbx_description
1 polymer ?
#
loop_
_entity_poly.entity_id
_entity_poly.type
_entity_poly.pdbx_seq_one_letter_code
_entity_poly.pdbx_strand_id
1 'polypeptide(L)'
;RIKALAKVAAEKDIIVMTDEIYERFCYDSNCPSIANYHDKTLLLRGFSKAYAMTGWRLGYMAADESLKNVIEEMTKIQQYTFVCAPTPFQKIY
;
A
#
# COMPACT_ATOMS: atom_id res chain seq x y z
N ARG A 1 5.15 10.98 15.95
CA ARG A 1 5.27 9.51 16.14
C ARG A 1 5.76 8.83 14.86
N ILE A 2 5.03 8.90 13.74
CA ILE A 2 5.45 8.28 12.46
C ILE A 2 6.86 8.71 12.00
N LYS A 3 7.19 10.00 12.07
CA LYS A 3 8.55 10.49 11.75
C LYS A 3 9.66 9.83 12.59
N ALA A 4 9.39 9.53 13.85
CA ALA A 4 10.36 8.84 14.70
C ALA A 4 10.50 7.36 14.32
N LEU A 5 9.39 6.71 13.94
CA LEU A 5 9.42 5.35 13.42
C LEU A 5 10.17 5.26 12.08
N ALA A 6 9.90 6.20 11.16
CA ALA A 6 10.61 6.32 9.90
C ALA A 6 12.12 6.51 10.11
N LYS A 7 12.51 7.36 11.08
CA LYS A 7 13.92 7.53 11.45
C LYS A 7 14.56 6.22 11.91
N VAL A 8 13.91 5.47 12.80
CA VAL A 8 14.42 4.17 13.26
C VAL A 8 14.49 3.15 12.12
N ALA A 9 13.50 3.15 11.22
CA ALA A 9 13.49 2.28 10.05
C ALA A 9 14.66 2.61 9.10
N ALA A 10 14.92 3.90 8.85
CA ALA A 10 16.04 4.35 8.04
C ALA A 10 17.40 4.02 8.67
N GLU A 11 17.58 4.28 9.97
CA GLU A 11 18.83 3.97 10.70
C GLU A 11 19.18 2.47 10.69
N LYS A 12 18.17 1.61 10.60
CA LYS A 12 18.32 0.15 10.64
C LYS A 12 18.13 -0.53 9.29
N ASP A 13 17.98 0.25 8.23
CA ASP A 13 17.72 -0.23 6.88
C ASP A 13 16.51 -1.20 6.75
N ILE A 14 15.43 -0.91 7.49
CA ILE A 14 14.25 -1.76 7.58
C ILE A 14 13.25 -1.38 6.47
N ILE A 15 12.76 -2.37 5.74
CA ILE A 15 11.59 -2.22 4.88
C ILE A 15 10.33 -2.16 5.75
N VAL A 16 9.47 -1.17 5.55
CA VAL A 16 8.21 -1.02 6.28
C VAL A 16 7.04 -1.40 5.38
N MET A 17 6.13 -2.25 5.85
CA MET A 17 4.83 -2.45 5.22
C MET A 17 3.76 -1.72 6.02
N THR A 18 2.94 -0.92 5.35
CA THR A 18 1.86 -0.15 5.98
C THR A 18 0.53 -0.44 5.30
N ASP A 19 -0.48 -0.80 6.10
CA ASP A 19 -1.87 -0.93 5.66
C ASP A 19 -2.61 0.37 5.93
N GLU A 20 -2.93 1.09 4.85
CA GLU A 20 -3.65 2.36 4.87
C GLU A 20 -5.02 2.22 4.21
N ILE A 21 -5.75 1.13 4.45
CA ILE A 21 -7.12 0.95 3.95
C ILE A 21 -8.12 2.03 4.41
N TYR A 22 -7.78 2.81 5.44
CA TYR A 22 -8.56 3.91 6.00
C TYR A 22 -7.92 5.29 5.79
N GLU A 23 -7.03 5.44 4.81
CA GLU A 23 -6.41 6.70 4.37
C GLU A 23 -7.36 7.90 4.18
N ARG A 24 -8.67 7.66 3.98
CA ARG A 24 -9.69 8.71 3.86
C ARG A 24 -10.54 8.96 5.11
N PHE A 25 -10.26 8.29 6.22
CA PHE A 25 -11.09 8.35 7.45
C PHE A 25 -10.53 9.33 8.48
N CYS A 26 -9.75 10.31 8.05
CA CYS A 26 -9.30 11.42 8.88
C CYS A 26 -10.13 12.66 8.56
N TYR A 27 -10.90 13.13 9.54
CA TYR A 27 -11.89 14.20 9.37
C TYR A 27 -11.29 15.60 9.54
N ASP A 28 -10.41 15.77 10.54
CA ASP A 28 -9.87 17.08 10.92
C ASP A 28 -8.56 17.43 10.20
N SER A 29 -7.90 16.44 9.59
CA SER A 29 -6.63 16.60 8.89
C SER A 29 -6.35 15.43 7.95
N ASN A 30 -5.33 15.55 7.10
CA ASN A 30 -4.87 14.42 6.28
C ASN A 30 -4.41 13.24 7.15
N CYS A 31 -4.69 12.01 6.68
CA CYS A 31 -4.17 10.81 7.34
C CYS A 31 -2.63 10.75 7.21
N PRO A 32 -1.91 10.54 8.33
CA PRO A 32 -0.46 10.52 8.29
C PRO A 32 0.03 9.18 7.72
N SER A 33 0.89 9.24 6.70
CA SER A 33 1.50 8.06 6.07
C SER A 33 3.00 8.03 6.34
N ILE A 34 3.54 6.83 6.60
CA ILE A 34 4.99 6.64 6.75
C ILE A 34 5.73 6.73 5.41
N ALA A 35 5.04 6.46 4.29
CA ALA A 35 5.59 6.55 2.95
C ALA A 35 6.08 7.97 2.60
N ASN A 36 5.57 9.01 3.30
CA ASN A 36 6.05 10.39 3.13
C ASN A 36 7.41 10.67 3.79
N TYR A 37 7.95 9.72 4.56
CA TYR A 37 9.14 9.91 5.37
C TYR A 37 10.18 8.78 5.24
N HIS A 38 9.86 7.70 4.52
CA HIS A 38 10.73 6.53 4.38
C HIS A 38 10.47 5.83 3.04
N ASP A 39 11.45 5.87 2.13
CA ASP A 39 11.29 5.37 0.76
C ASP A 39 11.17 3.85 0.67
N LYS A 40 11.80 3.11 1.61
CA LYS A 40 11.67 1.64 1.72
C LYS A 40 10.34 1.26 2.38
N THR A 41 9.23 1.76 1.83
CA THR A 41 7.87 1.49 2.29
C THR A 41 7.05 0.76 1.23
N LEU A 42 6.44 -0.36 1.62
CA LEU A 42 5.38 -1.05 0.90
C LEU A 42 4.02 -0.51 1.39
N LEU A 43 3.39 0.35 0.60
CA LEU A 43 2.11 0.99 0.90
C LEU A 43 0.95 0.15 0.36
N LEU A 44 0.08 -0.34 1.25
CA LEU A 44 -1.15 -1.05 0.89
C LEU A 44 -2.35 -0.12 1.02
N ARG A 45 -3.17 -0.04 -0.04
CA ARG A 45 -4.44 0.68 -0.06
C ARG A 45 -5.48 -0.10 -0.85
N GLY A 46 -6.74 0.27 -0.70
CA GLY A 46 -7.80 -0.40 -1.44
C GLY A 46 -9.14 0.30 -1.36
N PHE A 47 -10.13 -0.29 -2.02
CA PHE A 47 -11.38 0.41 -2.31
C PHE A 47 -12.50 0.09 -1.32
N SER A 48 -12.28 -0.89 -0.46
CA SER A 48 -13.29 -1.43 0.46
C SER A 48 -13.91 -0.40 1.39
N LYS A 49 -13.11 0.54 1.92
CA LYS A 49 -13.53 1.48 2.96
C LYS A 49 -13.70 2.88 2.39
N ALA A 50 -12.68 3.38 1.69
CA ALA A 50 -12.71 4.69 1.05
C ALA A 50 -13.89 4.88 0.07
N TYR A 51 -14.35 3.81 -0.59
CA TYR A 51 -15.39 3.89 -1.63
C TYR A 51 -16.55 2.92 -1.42
N ALA A 52 -16.68 2.31 -0.23
CA ALA A 52 -17.72 1.32 0.08
C ALA A 52 -17.77 0.10 -0.88
N MET A 53 -16.64 -0.30 -1.46
CA MET A 53 -16.54 -1.39 -2.46
C MET A 53 -16.05 -2.72 -1.86
N THR A 54 -16.52 -3.11 -0.68
CA THR A 54 -16.01 -4.30 0.05
C THR A 54 -16.04 -5.61 -0.76
N GLY A 55 -17.07 -5.77 -1.62
CA GLY A 55 -17.26 -6.95 -2.47
C GLY A 55 -16.47 -6.95 -3.79
N TRP A 56 -15.85 -5.84 -4.18
CA TRP A 56 -15.24 -5.70 -5.52
C TRP A 56 -13.86 -6.34 -5.61
N ARG A 57 -13.25 -6.65 -4.45
CA ARG A 57 -11.94 -7.31 -4.35
C ARG A 57 -10.85 -6.55 -5.12
N LEU A 58 -10.86 -5.23 -5.02
CA LEU A 58 -9.90 -4.32 -5.64
C LEU A 58 -9.04 -3.62 -4.58
N GLY A 59 -7.73 -3.62 -4.80
CA GLY A 59 -6.73 -2.96 -3.98
C GLY A 59 -5.39 -2.96 -4.70
N TYR A 60 -4.42 -2.24 -4.14
CA TYR A 60 -3.10 -2.11 -4.74
C TYR A 60 -2.03 -1.99 -3.67
N MET A 61 -0.80 -2.32 -4.08
CA MET A 61 0.41 -1.99 -3.35
C MET A 61 1.23 -1.02 -4.19
N ALA A 62 1.80 0.00 -3.55
CA ALA A 62 2.76 0.90 -4.15
C ALA A 62 4.06 0.88 -3.34
N ALA A 63 5.20 1.01 -4.00
CA ALA A 63 6.49 1.17 -3.35
C ALA A 63 7.42 1.99 -4.27
N ASP A 64 8.50 2.49 -3.70
CA ASP A 64 9.57 3.16 -4.45
C ASP A 64 10.30 2.18 -5.40
N GLU A 65 10.92 2.71 -6.45
CA GLU A 65 11.68 1.93 -7.44
C GLU A 65 12.81 1.11 -6.79
N SER A 66 13.37 1.57 -5.67
CA SER A 66 14.38 0.83 -4.89
C SER A 66 13.88 -0.53 -4.37
N LEU A 67 12.57 -0.76 -4.32
CA LEU A 67 11.94 -2.04 -3.93
C LEU A 67 11.35 -2.82 -5.11
N LYS A 68 11.73 -2.49 -6.35
CA LYS A 68 11.22 -3.16 -7.55
C LYS A 68 11.37 -4.68 -7.51
N ASN A 69 12.51 -5.18 -7.07
CA ASN A 69 12.74 -6.62 -6.93
C ASN A 69 11.71 -7.28 -5.99
N VAL A 70 11.33 -6.61 -4.91
CA VAL A 70 10.29 -7.09 -3.99
C VAL A 70 8.92 -7.10 -4.67
N ILE A 71 8.57 -6.05 -5.42
CA ILE A 71 7.32 -5.99 -6.18
C ILE A 71 7.25 -7.10 -7.23
N GLU A 72 8.35 -7.38 -7.94
CA GLU A 72 8.44 -8.44 -8.93
C GLU A 72 8.22 -9.82 -8.29
N GLU A 73 8.86 -10.12 -7.16
CA GLU A 73 8.63 -11.38 -6.42
C GLU A 73 7.19 -11.50 -5.91
N MET A 74 6.61 -10.41 -5.39
CA MET A 74 5.20 -10.38 -4.99
C MET A 74 4.27 -10.63 -6.18
N THR A 75 4.59 -10.08 -7.35
CA THR A 75 3.83 -10.30 -8.60
C THR A 75 3.92 -11.76 -9.04
N LYS A 76 5.08 -12.41 -8.89
CA LYS A 76 5.22 -13.85 -9.15
C LYS A 76 4.33 -14.67 -8.21
N ILE A 77 4.36 -14.40 -6.91
CA ILE A 77 3.48 -15.08 -5.93
C ILE A 77 2.02 -14.87 -6.28
N GLN A 78 1.64 -13.63 -6.64
CA GLN A 78 0.29 -13.33 -7.10
C GLN A 78 -0.09 -14.23 -8.28
N GLN A 79 0.72 -14.33 -9.34
CA GLN A 79 0.41 -15.15 -10.52
C GLN A 79 0.12 -16.63 -10.19
N TYR A 80 0.74 -17.19 -9.15
CA TYR A 80 0.48 -18.56 -8.68
C TYR A 80 -0.71 -18.69 -7.73
N THR A 81 -1.20 -17.57 -7.17
CA THR A 81 -2.32 -17.55 -6.21
C THR A 81 -3.64 -17.10 -6.85
N PHE A 82 -3.60 -16.03 -7.66
CA PHE A 82 -4.72 -15.50 -8.43
C PHE A 82 -4.19 -14.64 -9.60
N VAL A 83 -4.87 -14.67 -10.74
CA VAL A 83 -4.32 -14.06 -11.96
C VAL A 83 -4.26 -12.52 -11.86
N CYS A 84 -5.38 -11.88 -11.56
CA CYS A 84 -5.48 -10.43 -11.46
C CYS A 84 -6.73 -10.02 -10.67
N ALA A 85 -6.84 -8.73 -10.34
CA ALA A 85 -8.09 -8.17 -9.84
C ALA A 85 -9.20 -8.27 -10.90
N PRO A 86 -10.50 -8.28 -10.54
CA PRO A 86 -11.56 -8.43 -11.51
C PRO A 86 -11.58 -7.29 -12.56
N THR A 87 -11.41 -7.65 -13.84
CA THR A 87 -11.29 -6.69 -14.96
C THR A 87 -12.38 -5.64 -15.05
N PRO A 88 -13.68 -5.94 -14.82
CA PRO A 88 -14.73 -4.91 -14.86
C PRO A 88 -14.47 -3.75 -13.90
N PHE A 89 -13.90 -4.03 -12.73
CA PHE A 89 -13.67 -3.03 -11.68
C PHE A 89 -12.39 -2.22 -11.87
N GLN A 90 -11.43 -2.71 -12.69
CA GLN A 90 -10.20 -1.98 -13.00
C GLN A 90 -10.43 -0.81 -13.98
N LYS A 91 -11.57 -0.77 -14.69
CA LYS A 91 -11.86 0.23 -15.74
C LYS A 91 -12.83 1.33 -15.29
N ILE A 92 -13.41 1.19 -14.10
CA ILE A 92 -14.46 2.07 -13.60
C ILE A 92 -13.87 3.27 -12.83
N TYR A 93 -12.57 3.24 -12.51
CA TYR A 93 -11.85 4.25 -11.76
C TYR A 93 -10.51 4.60 -12.41
#